data_AF-A0A0W7TLX7-F1
#
_entry.id   AF-A0A0W7TLX7-F1
#
_cell.length_a   1.000
_cell.length_b   1.000
_cell.length_c   1.000
_cell.angle_alpha   90.00
_cell.angle_beta   90.00
_cell.angle_gamma   90.00
#
_symmetry.space_group_name_H-M   'P 1'
#
loop_
_entity.id
_entity.type
_entity.pdbx_description
1 polymer ?
#
loop_
_entity_poly.entity_id
_entity_poly.type
_entity_poly.pdbx_seq_one_letter_code
_entity_poly.pdbx_strand_id
1 'polypeptide(L)'
;MEKPISTIIVRNILGCICGLVVGWLAYMFIGVIFGFLFSIEWVAKLLSWPSTPILYMSTGMGAFGALQAHTVSDKICLENSKGYKWGTIVVGVVILVYFVYCTIVNWIRDGFSDFVIGYFFTAVCGVLLINEGRGKD
;
A
#
# COMPACT_ATOMS: atom_id res chain seq x y z
N MET A 1 12.06 -25.69 -16.70
CA MET A 1 12.30 -24.85 -17.89
C MET A 1 12.43 -23.42 -17.41
N GLU A 2 13.55 -22.75 -17.68
CA GLU A 2 13.67 -21.32 -17.40
C GLU A 2 12.63 -20.57 -18.25
N LYS A 3 11.89 -19.65 -17.63
CA LYS A 3 10.88 -18.86 -18.34
C LYS A 3 11.60 -17.88 -19.27
N PRO A 4 11.08 -17.60 -20.48
CA PRO A 4 11.68 -16.63 -21.38
C PRO A 4 11.82 -15.27 -20.70
N ILE A 5 12.95 -14.58 -20.93
CA ILE A 5 13.19 -13.23 -20.39
C ILE A 5 12.05 -12.26 -20.75
N SER A 6 11.53 -12.36 -21.99
CA SER A 6 10.37 -11.58 -22.44
C SER A 6 9.13 -11.82 -21.58
N THR A 7 8.85 -13.07 -21.19
CA THR A 7 7.75 -13.42 -20.31
C THR A 7 7.94 -12.84 -18.90
N ILE A 8 9.17 -12.87 -18.37
CA ILE A 8 9.50 -12.28 -17.06
C ILE A 8 9.24 -10.76 -17.10
N ILE A 9 9.71 -10.07 -18.14
CA ILE A 9 9.51 -8.62 -18.30
C ILE A 9 8.02 -8.29 -18.38
N VAL A 10 7.28 -8.94 -19.28
CA VAL A 10 5.85 -8.66 -19.49
C VAL A 10 5.05 -8.91 -18.20
N ARG A 11 5.31 -10.02 -17.51
CA ARG A 11 4.62 -10.36 -16.25
C ARG A 11 4.93 -9.37 -15.14
N ASN A 12 6.15 -8.86 -15.03
CA ASN A 12 6.48 -7.87 -14.01
C ASN A 12 5.88 -6.48 -14.32
N ILE A 13 5.83 -6.06 -15.61
CA ILE A 13 5.12 -4.83 -16.01
C ILE A 13 3.64 -4.95 -15.68
N LEU A 14 3.00 -6.05 -16.08
CA LEU A 14 1.59 -6.31 -15.79
C LEU A 14 1.33 -6.38 -14.28
N GLY A 15 2.20 -7.07 -13.53
CA GLY A 15 2.09 -7.17 -12.08
C GLY A 15 2.20 -5.82 -11.38
N CYS A 16 3.06 -4.94 -11.88
CA CYS A 16 3.16 -3.56 -11.39
C CYS A 16 1.87 -2.77 -11.65
N ILE A 17 1.39 -2.74 -12.90
CA ILE A 17 0.18 -2.01 -13.27
C ILE A 17 -1.04 -2.54 -12.52
N CYS A 18 -1.26 -3.86 -12.54
CA CYS A 18 -2.38 -4.48 -11.84
C CYS A 18 -2.28 -4.29 -10.32
N GLY A 19 -1.07 -4.39 -9.75
CA GLY A 19 -0.84 -4.13 -8.33
C GLY A 19 -1.24 -2.72 -7.94
N LEU A 20 -0.75 -1.70 -8.64
CA LEU A 20 -1.09 -0.30 -8.36
C LEU A 20 -2.58 -0.01 -8.53
N VAL A 21 -3.20 -0.52 -9.61
CA VAL A 21 -4.64 -0.32 -9.87
C VAL A 21 -5.48 -0.97 -8.77
N VAL A 22 -5.21 -2.22 -8.40
CA VAL A 22 -5.99 -2.90 -7.36
C VAL A 22 -5.74 -2.28 -5.98
N GLY A 23 -4.50 -1.89 -5.68
CA GLY A 23 -4.19 -1.17 -4.45
C GLY A 23 -4.95 0.15 -4.33
N TRP A 24 -5.03 0.91 -5.42
CA TRP A 24 -5.83 2.14 -5.47
C TRP A 24 -7.33 1.88 -5.33
N LEU A 25 -7.87 0.88 -6.02
CA LEU A 25 -9.28 0.49 -5.87
C LEU A 25 -9.61 0.04 -4.44
N ALA A 26 -8.73 -0.74 -3.80
CA ALA A 26 -8.88 -1.16 -2.42
C ALA A 26 -8.86 0.04 -1.46
N TYR A 27 -7.94 0.99 -1.67
CA TYR A 27 -7.89 2.24 -0.92
C TYR A 27 -9.23 3.01 -1.03
N MET A 28 -9.76 3.18 -2.25
CA MET A 28 -11.03 3.88 -2.48
C MET A 28 -12.22 3.14 -1.87
N PHE A 29 -12.30 1.82 -2.05
CA PHE A 29 -13.38 0.99 -1.53
C PHE A 29 -13.44 1.02 0.00
N ILE A 30 -12.28 0.93 0.66
CA ILE A 30 -12.19 1.05 2.12
C ILE A 30 -12.59 2.45 2.59
N GLY A 31 -12.21 3.49 1.85
CA GLY A 31 -12.66 4.86 2.11
C GLY A 31 -14.18 5.01 2.11
N VAL A 32 -14.86 4.37 1.16
CA VAL A 32 -16.34 4.37 1.10
C VAL A 32 -16.94 3.65 2.31
N ILE A 33 -16.40 2.48 2.68
CA ILE A 33 -16.88 1.72 3.84
C ILE A 33 -16.71 2.52 5.13
N PHE A 34 -15.52 3.06 5.39
CA PHE A 34 -15.27 3.85 6.59
C PHE A 34 -16.09 5.14 6.60
N GLY A 35 -16.24 5.81 5.44
CA GLY A 35 -17.13 6.97 5.31
C GLY A 35 -18.58 6.64 5.71
N PHE A 36 -19.09 5.47 5.29
CA PHE A 36 -20.40 4.99 5.71
C PHE A 36 -20.44 4.65 7.21
N LEU A 37 -19.44 3.95 7.74
CA LEU A 37 -19.39 3.61 9.18
C LEU A 37 -19.37 4.85 10.07
N PHE A 38 -18.66 5.91 9.67
CA PHE A 38 -18.64 7.18 10.42
C PHE A 38 -19.91 8.01 10.29
N SER A 39 -20.79 7.70 9.33
CA SER A 39 -22.13 8.31 9.29
C SER A 39 -23.02 7.83 10.45
N ILE A 40 -22.66 6.71 11.10
CA ILE A 40 -23.42 6.11 12.20
C ILE A 40 -22.79 6.55 13.53
N GLU A 41 -23.50 7.37 14.30
CA GLU A 41 -22.97 8.07 15.47
C GLU A 41 -22.35 7.14 16.54
N TRP A 42 -22.99 6.00 16.83
CA TRP A 42 -22.49 5.06 17.84
C TRP A 42 -21.24 4.30 17.35
N VAL A 43 -21.12 4.04 16.05
CA VAL A 43 -19.95 3.40 15.44
C VAL A 43 -18.75 4.36 15.47
N ALA A 44 -18.98 5.63 15.17
CA ALA A 44 -17.97 6.68 15.28
C ALA A 44 -17.42 6.80 16.71
N LYS A 45 -18.30 6.73 17.72
CA LYS A 45 -17.93 6.74 19.15
C LYS A 45 -17.17 5.48 19.59
N LEU A 46 -17.49 4.32 19.01
CA LEU A 46 -16.78 3.06 19.29
C LEU A 46 -15.36 3.09 18.69
N LEU A 47 -15.24 3.57 17.45
CA LEU A 47 -13.96 3.65 16.73
C LEU A 47 -13.07 4.82 17.17
N SER A 48 -13.54 5.69 18.06
CA SER A 48 -12.75 6.82 18.61
C SER A 48 -11.99 6.48 19.89
N TRP A 49 -11.97 5.22 20.33
CA TRP A 49 -11.26 4.79 21.55
C TRP A 49 -10.51 3.47 21.27
N PRO A 50 -9.19 3.36 21.52
CA PRO A 50 -8.28 4.30 22.18
C PRO A 50 -7.61 5.32 21.23
N SER A 51 -7.79 5.23 19.92
CA SER A 51 -7.23 6.16 18.92
C SER A 51 -8.32 6.90 18.15
N THR A 52 -8.00 8.04 17.53
CA THR A 52 -9.01 8.77 16.75
C THR A 52 -9.46 7.91 15.56
N PRO A 53 -10.72 8.03 15.12
CA PRO A 53 -11.21 7.28 13.97
C PRO A 53 -10.44 7.59 12.67
N ILE A 54 -9.81 8.76 12.63
CA ILE A 54 -8.92 9.24 11.59
C ILE A 54 -7.65 8.40 11.47
N LEU A 55 -7.07 7.94 12.58
CA LEU A 55 -5.89 7.08 12.57
C LEU A 55 -6.24 5.72 11.93
N TYR A 56 -7.40 5.15 12.26
CA TYR A 56 -7.89 3.91 11.66
C TYR A 56 -8.18 4.06 10.16
N MET A 57 -8.72 5.20 9.72
CA MET A 57 -8.92 5.48 8.31
C MET A 57 -7.60 5.60 7.56
N SER A 58 -6.71 6.48 8.01
CA SER A 58 -5.45 6.75 7.30
C SER A 58 -4.53 5.54 7.27
N THR A 59 -4.36 4.86 8.41
CA THR A 59 -3.53 3.65 8.53
C THR A 59 -4.19 2.46 7.83
N GLY A 60 -5.50 2.26 8.04
CA GLY A 60 -6.24 1.15 7.46
C GLY A 60 -6.30 1.26 5.94
N MET A 61 -6.79 2.38 5.40
CA MET A 61 -6.89 2.55 3.94
C MET A 61 -5.54 2.41 3.25
N GLY A 62 -4.50 3.05 3.80
CA GLY A 62 -3.15 3.00 3.25
C GLY A 62 -2.55 1.59 3.31
N ALA A 63 -2.55 0.95 4.50
CA ALA A 63 -1.96 -0.37 4.69
C ALA A 63 -2.70 -1.46 3.92
N PHE A 64 -4.05 -1.45 3.91
CA PHE A 64 -4.81 -2.42 3.12
C PHE A 64 -4.65 -2.19 1.62
N GLY A 65 -4.58 -0.93 1.15
CA GLY A 65 -4.26 -0.62 -0.24
C GLY A 65 -2.89 -1.18 -0.64
N ALA A 66 -1.87 -0.95 0.18
CA ALA A 66 -0.53 -1.50 -0.02
C ALA A 66 -0.52 -3.04 -0.01
N LEU A 67 -1.26 -3.67 0.90
CA LEU A 67 -1.37 -5.13 0.99
C LEU A 67 -2.03 -5.75 -0.25
N GLN A 68 -3.08 -5.12 -0.79
CA GLN A 68 -3.72 -5.60 -2.02
C GLN A 68 -2.81 -5.39 -3.23
N ALA A 69 -2.09 -4.27 -3.29
CA ALA A 69 -1.09 -4.03 -4.32
C ALA A 69 0.02 -5.09 -4.29
N HIS A 70 0.50 -5.45 -3.09
CA HIS A 70 1.45 -6.53 -2.90
C HIS A 70 0.86 -7.87 -3.38
N THR A 71 -0.31 -8.26 -2.87
CA THR A 71 -0.92 -9.56 -3.17
C THR A 71 -1.12 -9.79 -4.66
N VAL A 72 -1.52 -8.76 -5.40
CA VAL A 72 -1.74 -8.84 -6.84
C VAL A 72 -0.42 -8.84 -7.59
N SER A 73 0.50 -7.93 -7.26
CA SER A 73 1.81 -7.88 -7.93
C SER A 73 2.60 -9.16 -7.70
N ASP A 74 2.63 -9.70 -6.48
CA ASP A 74 3.35 -10.93 -6.14
C ASP A 74 2.85 -12.18 -6.91
N LYS A 75 1.53 -12.29 -7.13
CA LYS A 75 0.91 -13.36 -7.91
C LYS A 75 1.23 -13.29 -9.40
N ILE A 76 1.40 -12.09 -9.95
CA ILE A 76 1.60 -11.88 -11.38
C ILE A 76 3.10 -11.87 -11.72
N CYS A 77 3.89 -11.11 -10.95
CA CYS A 77 5.32 -10.93 -11.13
C CYS A 77 6.05 -12.28 -11.06
N LEU A 78 7.13 -12.36 -11.85
CA LEU A 78 7.98 -13.53 -11.90
C LEU A 78 9.39 -13.16 -11.44
N GLU A 79 10.02 -14.08 -10.73
CA GLU A 79 11.42 -13.94 -10.32
C GLU A 79 12.33 -13.95 -11.55
N ASN A 80 13.37 -13.12 -11.51
CA ASN A 80 14.47 -13.17 -12.46
C ASN A 80 15.53 -14.19 -12.01
N SER A 81 16.63 -14.30 -12.78
CA SER A 81 17.75 -15.19 -12.46
C SER A 81 18.47 -14.90 -11.13
N LYS A 82 18.18 -13.75 -10.50
CA LYS A 82 18.69 -13.36 -9.18
C LYS A 82 17.66 -13.53 -8.06
N GLY A 83 16.49 -14.15 -8.34
CA GLY A 83 15.41 -14.33 -7.36
C GLY A 83 14.54 -13.09 -7.14
N TYR A 84 14.70 -12.03 -7.93
CA TYR A 84 13.98 -10.76 -7.72
C TYR A 84 12.71 -10.66 -8.55
N LYS A 85 11.61 -10.24 -7.90
CA LYS A 85 10.37 -9.80 -8.54
C LYS A 85 10.37 -8.27 -8.68
N TRP A 86 11.08 -7.76 -9.68
CA TRP A 86 11.30 -6.31 -9.82
C TRP A 86 10.00 -5.51 -9.96
N GLY A 87 8.93 -6.08 -10.53
CA GLY A 87 7.62 -5.41 -10.60
C GLY A 87 7.02 -5.16 -9.22
N THR A 88 7.13 -6.13 -8.30
CA THR A 88 6.70 -6.00 -6.90
C THR A 88 7.55 -4.98 -6.15
N ILE A 89 8.87 -4.96 -6.41
CA ILE A 89 9.77 -3.94 -5.85
C ILE A 89 9.34 -2.53 -6.29
N VAL A 90 9.04 -2.34 -7.58
CA VAL A 90 8.60 -1.04 -8.11
C VAL A 90 7.29 -0.60 -7.43
N VAL A 91 6.33 -1.51 -7.23
CA VAL A 91 5.09 -1.21 -6.50
C VAL A 91 5.40 -0.71 -5.08
N GLY A 92 6.30 -1.39 -4.36
CA GLY A 92 6.74 -0.97 -3.03
C GLY A 92 7.40 0.41 -3.04
N VAL A 93 8.25 0.71 -4.03
CA VAL A 93 8.88 2.04 -4.19
C VAL A 93 7.84 3.12 -4.46
N VAL A 94 6.87 2.87 -5.33
CA VAL A 94 5.80 3.84 -5.62
C VAL A 94 4.99 4.16 -4.37
N ILE A 95 4.60 3.13 -3.61
CA ILE A 95 3.90 3.29 -2.33
C ILE A 95 4.76 4.10 -1.35
N LEU A 96 6.02 3.72 -1.16
CA LEU A 96 6.95 4.41 -0.27
C LEU A 96 7.05 5.91 -0.62
N VAL A 97 7.38 6.24 -1.88
CA VAL A 97 7.58 7.62 -2.31
C VAL A 97 6.31 8.44 -2.15
N TYR A 98 5.17 7.90 -2.57
CA TYR A 98 3.89 8.60 -2.48
C TYR A 98 3.52 8.89 -1.02
N PHE A 99 3.62 7.90 -0.13
CA PHE A 99 3.22 8.08 1.26
C PHE A 99 4.22 8.86 2.10
N VAL A 100 5.52 8.84 1.77
CA VAL A 100 6.51 9.77 2.34
C VAL A 100 6.16 11.21 1.95
N TYR A 101 5.85 11.44 0.67
CA TYR A 101 5.41 12.76 0.21
C TYR A 101 4.14 13.22 0.96
N CYS A 102 3.13 12.36 1.07
CA CYS A 102 1.92 12.68 1.84
C CYS A 102 2.22 12.96 3.32
N THR A 103 3.12 12.20 3.94
CA THR A 103 3.54 12.42 5.34
C THR A 103 4.14 13.80 5.51
N ILE A 104 5.09 14.18 4.65
CA ILE A 104 5.79 15.47 4.72
C ILE A 104 4.81 16.63 4.48
N VAL A 105 4.01 16.57 3.42
CA VAL A 105 3.07 17.64 3.07
C VAL A 105 2.02 17.85 4.16
N ASN A 106 1.43 16.78 4.69
CA ASN A 106 0.42 16.90 5.74
C ASN A 106 1.04 17.29 7.08
N TRP A 107 2.29 16.92 7.36
CA TRP A 107 2.99 17.46 8.53
C TRP A 107 3.17 18.97 8.40
N ILE A 108 3.66 19.47 7.26
CA ILE A 108 3.83 20.92 7.04
C ILE A 108 2.51 21.66 7.17
N ARG A 109 1.41 21.10 6.64
CA ARG A 109 0.10 21.77 6.62
C ARG A 109 -0.63 21.72 7.96
N ASP A 110 -0.68 20.55 8.58
CA ASP A 110 -1.59 20.25 9.70
C ASP A 110 -0.84 19.96 11.01
N GLY A 111 0.50 20.03 11.00
CA GLY A 111 1.35 19.64 12.13
C GLY A 111 1.43 18.13 12.35
N PHE A 112 1.97 17.72 13.49
CA PHE A 112 2.00 16.30 13.85
C PHE A 112 0.59 15.84 14.22
N SER A 113 0.00 14.97 13.40
CA SER A 113 -1.37 14.50 13.53
C SER A 113 -1.49 13.01 13.23
N ASP A 114 -2.63 12.42 13.58
CA ASP A 114 -2.93 11.01 13.33
C ASP A 114 -2.89 10.65 11.84
N PHE A 115 -3.23 11.59 10.94
CA PHE A 115 -3.06 11.41 9.49
C PHE A 115 -1.60 11.21 9.10
N VAL A 116 -0.69 12.01 9.68
CA VAL A 116 0.75 11.92 9.42
C VAL A 116 1.28 10.57 9.90
N ILE A 117 0.83 10.11 11.07
CA ILE A 117 1.19 8.79 11.61
C ILE A 117 0.73 7.67 10.68
N GLY A 118 -0.53 7.71 10.22
CA GLY A 118 -1.06 6.67 9.32
C GLY A 118 -0.35 6.61 7.96
N TYR A 119 0.02 7.76 7.39
CA TYR A 119 0.81 7.80 6.16
C TYR A 119 2.25 7.33 6.37
N PHE A 120 2.86 7.64 7.51
CA PHE A 120 4.16 7.11 7.86
C PHE A 120 4.14 5.58 7.96
N PHE A 121 3.13 4.99 8.63
CA PHE A 121 2.96 3.53 8.67
C PHE A 121 2.80 2.93 7.27
N THR A 122 2.03 3.58 6.40
CA THR A 122 1.85 3.09 5.03
C THR A 122 3.13 3.18 4.21
N ALA A 123 3.96 4.21 4.43
CA ALA A 123 5.28 4.31 3.84
C ALA A 123 6.18 3.14 4.28
N VAL A 124 6.14 2.77 5.56
CA VAL A 124 6.85 1.59 6.09
C VAL A 124 6.38 0.30 5.41
N CYS A 125 5.08 0.14 5.14
CA CYS A 125 4.60 -0.99 4.33
C CYS A 125 5.27 -1.02 2.95
N GLY A 126 5.45 0.12 2.28
CA GLY A 126 6.21 0.20 1.03
C GLY A 126 7.63 -0.36 1.13
N VAL A 127 8.34 -0.11 2.24
CA VAL A 127 9.66 -0.70 2.51
C VAL A 127 9.59 -2.22 2.66
N LEU A 128 8.58 -2.72 3.37
CA LEU A 128 8.40 -4.17 3.54
C LEU A 128 8.15 -4.87 2.20
N LEU A 129 7.32 -4.28 1.34
CA LEU A 129 7.06 -4.79 -0.02
C LEU A 129 8.34 -4.84 -0.87
N ILE A 130 9.20 -3.82 -0.76
CA ILE A 130 10.49 -3.79 -1.44
C ILE A 130 11.35 -4.98 -0.99
N ASN A 131 11.38 -5.25 0.31
CA ASN A 131 12.16 -6.36 0.87
C ASN A 131 11.60 -7.73 0.45
N GLU A 132 10.28 -7.92 0.44
CA GLU A 132 9.65 -9.16 -0.02
C GLU A 132 9.95 -9.43 -1.50
N GLY A 133 9.92 -8.39 -2.35
CA GLY A 133 10.27 -8.52 -3.76
C GLY A 133 11.73 -8.89 -4.03
N ARG A 134 12.62 -8.75 -3.04
CA ARG A 134 14.04 -9.13 -3.15
C ARG A 134 14.32 -10.62 -2.90
N GLY A 135 13.31 -11.43 -2.55
CA GLY A 135 13.53 -12.83 -2.22
C GLY A 135 14.24 -13.00 -0.87
N LYS A 136 14.16 -14.21 -0.30
CA LYS A 136 14.90 -14.55 0.93
C LYS A 136 16.31 -14.95 0.52
N ASP A 137 17.31 -14.16 0.92
CA ASP A 137 18.71 -14.57 0.89
C ASP A 137 18.91 -15.87 1.70
#